data_AF-A0A955TDT5-F1
#
_entry.id   AF-A0A955TDT5-F1
#
_cell.length_a   1.000
_cell.length_b   1.000
_cell.length_c   1.000
_cell.angle_alpha   90.00
_cell.angle_beta   90.00
_cell.angle_gamma   90.00
#
_symmetry.space_group_name_H-M   'P 1'
#
loop_
_entity.id
_entity.type
_entity.pdbx_description
1 polymer ?
#
loop_
_entity_poly.entity_id
_entity_poly.type
_entity_poly.pdbx_seq_one_letter_code
_entity_poly.pdbx_strand_id
1 'polypeptide(L)'
;IPDQPPPDTQISTRVSSLNEEEQDRLVNQEITIPLTKSGGSFVVPVLLNQERFAQLIVDTGASMTVLSTQVAIDLGILGTTDNELLTVNTAGGSVQVNMNYLSSITVGTARATNVAVALHDLPDIPEHIEGLLGMSFLKHFLVTLDAEHAQLILRPKQKP
;
A
#
# COMPACT_ATOMS: atom_id res chain seq x y z
N ILE A 1 10.06 35.06 37.03
CA ILE A 1 10.44 34.05 36.01
C ILE A 1 9.54 34.33 34.81
N PRO A 2 10.05 34.70 33.63
CA PRO A 2 9.16 34.93 32.50
C PRO A 2 8.58 33.59 32.05
N ASP A 3 7.27 33.61 31.83
CA ASP A 3 6.42 32.49 31.46
C ASP A 3 6.90 31.89 30.12
N GLN A 4 7.25 30.60 30.11
CA GLN A 4 7.59 29.94 28.85
C GLN A 4 6.29 29.67 28.07
N PRO A 5 6.24 29.97 26.76
CA PRO A 5 5.06 29.69 25.96
C PRO A 5 4.79 28.17 25.89
N PRO A 6 3.51 27.77 25.77
CA PRO A 6 3.12 26.37 25.81
C PRO A 6 3.76 25.55 24.67
N PRO A 7 3.97 24.23 24.86
CA PRO A 7 4.72 23.37 23.93
C PRO A 7 4.18 23.41 22.49
N ASP A 8 2.86 23.55 22.33
CA ASP A 8 2.18 23.54 21.03
C ASP A 8 2.48 24.79 20.19
N THR A 9 2.81 25.92 20.84
CA THR A 9 3.20 27.15 20.14
C THR A 9 4.59 27.02 19.49
N GLN A 10 5.49 26.20 20.05
CA GLN A 10 6.84 26.03 19.51
C GLN A 10 6.90 25.12 18.28
N ILE A 11 5.93 24.20 18.13
CA ILE A 11 5.84 23.33 16.95
C ILE A 11 5.31 24.13 15.76
N SER A 12 4.26 24.94 15.96
CA SER A 12 3.67 25.76 14.89
C SER A 12 4.64 26.80 14.30
N THR A 13 5.57 27.33 15.09
CA THR A 13 6.57 28.32 14.62
C THR A 13 7.77 27.68 13.91
N ARG A 14 8.10 26.41 14.20
CA ARG A 14 9.26 25.72 13.59
C ARG A 14 9.02 25.28 12.15
N VAL A 15 7.77 24.97 11.78
CA VAL A 15 7.43 24.56 10.41
C VAL A 15 7.41 25.74 9.44
N SER A 16 7.10 26.95 9.91
CA SER A 16 7.03 28.17 9.10
C SER A 16 8.39 28.78 8.72
N SER A 17 9.50 28.22 9.22
CA SER A 17 10.87 28.70 8.99
C SER A 17 11.75 27.76 8.16
N LEU A 18 11.19 26.67 7.64
CA LEU A 18 11.91 25.73 6.78
C LEU A 18 11.93 26.25 5.35
N ASN A 19 13.08 26.15 4.68
CA ASN A 19 13.20 26.58 3.29
C ASN A 19 12.48 25.60 2.34
N GLU A 20 12.25 26.02 1.10
CA GLU A 20 11.53 25.21 0.10
C GLU A 20 12.21 23.84 -0.15
N GLU A 21 13.54 23.75 -0.03
CA GLU A 21 14.29 22.49 -0.15
C GLU A 21 14.06 21.52 1.03
N GLU A 22 13.96 22.03 2.25
CA GLU A 22 13.65 21.27 3.46
C GLU A 22 12.19 20.84 3.47
N GLN A 23 11.28 21.70 2.99
CA GLN A 23 9.89 21.34 2.76
C GLN A 23 9.79 20.23 1.70
N ASP A 24 10.45 20.38 0.55
CA ASP A 24 10.49 19.36 -0.50
C ASP A 24 11.11 18.03 -0.02
N ARG A 25 12.15 18.07 0.81
CA ARG A 25 12.72 16.86 1.43
C ARG A 25 11.76 16.18 2.40
N LEU A 26 10.97 16.95 3.15
CA LEU A 26 9.95 16.42 4.05
C LEU A 26 8.74 15.85 3.29
N VAL A 27 8.38 16.43 2.13
CA VAL A 27 7.27 15.94 1.29
C VAL A 27 7.71 14.75 0.42
N ASN A 28 8.98 14.66 0.04
CA ASN A 28 9.56 13.59 -0.80
C ASN A 28 10.34 12.54 -0.01
N GLN A 29 10.08 12.39 1.29
CA GLN A 29 10.83 11.43 2.10
C GLN A 29 10.64 10.01 1.56
N GLU A 30 11.74 9.39 1.14
CA GLU A 30 11.76 8.00 0.73
C GLU A 30 11.40 7.10 1.92
N ILE A 31 10.49 6.18 1.67
CA ILE A 31 10.02 5.22 2.67
C ILE A 31 10.64 3.89 2.29
N THR A 32 11.61 3.45 3.07
CA THR A 32 12.29 2.16 2.89
C THR A 32 11.64 1.12 3.80
N ILE A 33 11.07 0.09 3.20
CA ILE A 33 10.40 -1.01 3.90
C ILE A 33 11.21 -2.30 3.68
N PRO A 34 11.63 -2.99 4.76
CA PRO A 34 12.26 -4.31 4.63
C PRO A 34 11.27 -5.35 4.14
N LEU A 35 11.72 -6.24 3.26
CA LEU A 35 10.93 -7.31 2.66
C LEU A 35 11.38 -8.68 3.16
N THR A 36 10.43 -9.60 3.24
CA THR A 36 10.74 -11.02 3.50
C THR A 36 10.84 -11.76 2.17
N LYS A 37 11.93 -12.51 1.94
CA LYS A 37 12.04 -13.42 0.79
C LYS A 37 11.29 -14.72 1.09
N SER A 38 10.35 -15.10 0.24
CA SER A 38 9.58 -16.35 0.37
C SER A 38 9.31 -16.94 -1.01
N GLY A 39 9.75 -18.18 -1.26
CA GLY A 39 9.48 -18.89 -2.52
C GLY A 39 9.93 -18.15 -3.80
N GLY A 40 11.01 -17.36 -3.72
CA GLY A 40 11.49 -16.52 -4.84
C GLY A 40 10.77 -15.18 -5.00
N SER A 41 9.78 -14.89 -4.16
CA SER A 41 9.03 -13.63 -4.13
C SER A 41 9.44 -12.75 -2.95
N PHE A 42 9.14 -11.45 -3.06
CA PHE A 42 9.28 -10.50 -1.96
C PHE A 42 7.92 -10.22 -1.32
N VAL A 43 7.86 -10.36 0.01
CA VAL A 43 6.63 -10.23 0.80
C VAL A 43 6.75 -9.03 1.72
N VAL A 44 5.66 -8.27 1.83
CA VAL A 44 5.57 -7.06 2.65
C VAL A 44 4.32 -7.10 3.54
N PRO A 45 4.43 -6.74 4.83
CA PRO A 45 3.26 -6.49 5.66
C PRO A 45 2.55 -5.22 5.21
N VAL A 46 1.23 -5.29 5.11
CA VAL A 46 0.37 -4.16 4.76
C VAL A 46 -0.73 -4.01 5.80
N LEU A 47 -1.17 -2.78 6.06
CA LEU A 47 -2.33 -2.49 6.89
C LEU A 47 -3.49 -2.05 5.97
N LEU A 48 -4.58 -2.81 6.01
CA LEU A 48 -5.78 -2.63 5.19
C LEU A 48 -6.85 -1.93 6.02
N ASN A 49 -7.47 -0.88 5.47
CA ASN A 49 -8.50 -0.05 6.13
C ASN A 49 -8.11 0.47 7.53
N GLN A 50 -6.81 0.56 7.85
CA GLN A 50 -6.33 0.87 9.21
C GLN A 50 -6.76 -0.14 10.28
N GLU A 51 -7.18 -1.33 9.90
CA GLU A 51 -7.82 -2.31 10.79
C GLU A 51 -7.12 -3.67 10.76
N ARG A 52 -6.75 -4.16 9.56
CA ARG A 52 -6.31 -5.55 9.38
C ARG A 52 -4.95 -5.63 8.70
N PHE A 53 -3.97 -6.23 9.36
CA PHE A 53 -2.66 -6.50 8.76
C PHE A 53 -2.73 -7.70 7.83
N ALA A 54 -2.08 -7.65 6.67
CA ALA A 54 -1.96 -8.76 5.73
C ALA A 54 -0.54 -8.91 5.17
N GLN A 55 -0.17 -10.12 4.76
CA GLN A 55 1.10 -10.41 4.09
C GLN A 55 0.89 -10.52 2.58
N LEU A 56 1.42 -9.57 1.81
CA LEU A 56 1.24 -9.53 0.36
C LEU A 56 2.58 -9.67 -0.37
N ILE A 57 2.57 -10.35 -1.52
CA ILE A 57 3.72 -10.35 -2.44
C ILE A 57 3.76 -9.01 -3.19
N VAL A 58 4.92 -8.39 -3.30
CA VAL A 58 5.12 -7.21 -4.16
C VAL A 58 5.13 -7.65 -5.61
N ASP A 59 4.12 -7.23 -6.39
CA ASP A 59 3.96 -7.63 -7.79
C ASP A 59 3.74 -6.39 -8.70
N THR A 60 4.80 -5.91 -9.32
CA THR A 60 4.74 -4.78 -10.28
C THR A 60 4.11 -5.18 -11.63
N GLY A 61 3.94 -6.49 -11.90
CA GLY A 61 3.28 -7.01 -13.09
C GLY A 61 1.76 -7.11 -12.95
N ALA A 62 1.25 -7.16 -11.72
CA ALA A 62 -0.18 -7.16 -11.44
C ALA A 62 -0.79 -5.76 -11.63
N SER A 63 -1.81 -5.65 -12.50
CA SER A 63 -2.55 -4.39 -12.71
C SER A 63 -3.31 -3.91 -11.47
N MET A 64 -3.73 -4.86 -10.61
CA MET A 64 -4.48 -4.61 -9.39
C MET A 64 -3.82 -5.31 -8.19
N THR A 65 -4.01 -4.73 -7.01
CA THR A 65 -3.82 -5.43 -5.74
C THR A 65 -4.87 -6.53 -5.62
N VAL A 66 -4.44 -7.73 -5.29
CA VAL A 66 -5.31 -8.91 -5.12
C VAL A 66 -5.33 -9.26 -3.65
N LEU A 67 -6.51 -9.53 -3.09
CA LEU A 67 -6.70 -9.99 -1.72
C LEU A 67 -7.44 -11.33 -1.74
N SER A 68 -7.03 -12.25 -0.87
CA SER A 68 -7.74 -13.51 -0.67
C SER A 68 -9.17 -13.28 -0.20
N THR A 69 -10.02 -14.27 -0.43
CA THR A 69 -11.41 -14.25 0.03
C THR A 69 -11.48 -14.12 1.55
N GLN A 70 -10.55 -14.74 2.28
CA GLN A 70 -10.51 -14.64 3.75
C GLN A 70 -10.26 -13.20 4.22
N VAL A 71 -9.31 -12.47 3.61
CA VAL A 71 -9.08 -11.05 3.91
C VAL A 71 -10.34 -10.23 3.64
N ALA A 72 -11.05 -10.52 2.56
CA ALA A 72 -12.29 -9.83 2.21
C ALA A 72 -13.41 -10.06 3.25
N ILE A 73 -13.50 -11.27 3.80
CA ILE A 73 -14.42 -11.62 4.89
C ILE A 73 -14.03 -10.85 6.16
N ASP A 74 -12.75 -10.88 6.53
CA ASP A 74 -12.24 -10.21 7.74
C ASP A 74 -12.54 -8.69 7.72
N LEU A 75 -12.45 -8.08 6.54
CA LEU A 75 -12.74 -6.66 6.30
C LEU A 75 -14.24 -6.36 6.09
N GLY A 76 -15.10 -7.38 6.01
CA GLY A 76 -16.53 -7.20 5.75
C GLY A 76 -16.87 -6.65 4.35
N ILE A 77 -15.98 -6.81 3.38
CA ILE A 77 -16.14 -6.29 2.00
C ILE A 77 -16.60 -7.36 1.00
N LEU A 78 -16.67 -8.63 1.42
CA LEU A 78 -17.22 -9.68 0.59
C LEU A 78 -18.76 -9.57 0.52
N GLY A 79 -19.33 -9.56 -0.69
CA GLY A 79 -20.79 -9.51 -0.88
C GLY A 79 -21.45 -8.15 -0.63
N THR A 80 -20.69 -7.07 -0.40
CA THR A 80 -21.20 -5.69 -0.36
C THR A 80 -21.78 -5.22 -1.69
N THR A 81 -22.62 -4.19 -1.67
CA THR A 81 -23.19 -3.56 -2.88
C THR A 81 -22.14 -2.90 -3.77
N ASP A 82 -20.97 -2.57 -3.22
CA ASP A 82 -19.85 -1.96 -3.95
C ASP A 82 -19.00 -2.98 -4.73
N ASN A 83 -19.46 -4.24 -4.81
CA ASN A 83 -18.80 -5.25 -5.63
C ASN A 83 -19.12 -5.05 -7.11
N GLU A 84 -18.10 -4.70 -7.88
CA GLU A 84 -18.17 -4.69 -9.34
C GLU A 84 -17.56 -5.99 -9.88
N LEU A 85 -18.28 -6.69 -10.75
CA LEU A 85 -17.72 -7.80 -11.50
C LEU A 85 -16.89 -7.24 -12.66
N LEU A 86 -15.56 -7.32 -12.56
CA LEU A 86 -14.65 -6.86 -13.60
C LEU A 86 -14.13 -8.05 -14.41
N THR A 87 -14.15 -7.92 -15.73
CA THR A 87 -13.44 -8.84 -16.60
C THR A 87 -11.97 -8.40 -16.72
N VAL A 88 -11.07 -9.21 -16.15
CA VAL A 88 -9.62 -8.99 -16.22
C VAL A 88 -9.03 -9.92 -17.27
N ASN A 89 -8.24 -9.34 -18.19
CA ASN A 89 -7.49 -10.11 -19.17
C ASN A 89 -6.18 -10.59 -18.56
N THR A 90 -5.99 -11.91 -18.54
CA THR A 90 -4.75 -12.56 -18.12
C THR A 90 -4.10 -13.26 -19.32
N ALA A 91 -2.85 -13.72 -19.16
CA ALA A 91 -2.18 -14.53 -20.17
C ALA A 91 -2.93 -15.83 -20.50
N GLY A 92 -3.78 -16.32 -19.59
CA GLY A 92 -4.63 -17.51 -19.79
C GLY A 92 -6.03 -17.22 -20.33
N GLY A 93 -6.37 -15.96 -20.61
CA GLY A 93 -7.70 -15.53 -21.05
C GLY A 93 -8.38 -14.56 -20.08
N SER A 94 -9.62 -14.19 -20.41
CA SER A 94 -10.43 -13.27 -19.58
C SER A 94 -11.06 -14.01 -18.41
N VAL A 95 -10.86 -13.51 -17.20
CA VAL A 95 -11.46 -14.01 -15.96
C VAL A 95 -12.30 -12.91 -15.31
N GLN A 96 -13.41 -13.31 -14.68
CA GLN A 96 -14.26 -12.39 -13.95
C GLN A 96 -13.82 -12.38 -12.48
N VAL A 97 -13.52 -11.21 -11.95
CA VAL A 97 -13.11 -11.02 -10.56
C VAL A 97 -14.07 -10.07 -9.86
N ASN A 98 -14.33 -10.32 -8.58
CA ASN A 98 -15.01 -9.36 -7.73
C ASN A 98 -14.03 -8.25 -7.40
N MET A 99 -14.38 -7.02 -7.74
CA MET A 99 -13.61 -5.82 -7.43
C MET A 99 -14.30 -5.02 -6.33
N ASN A 100 -13.51 -4.48 -5.42
CA ASN A 100 -13.97 -3.59 -4.37
C ASN A 100 -12.95 -2.46 -4.14
N TYR A 101 -13.23 -1.55 -3.21
CA TYR A 101 -12.35 -0.45 -2.84
C TYR A 101 -12.02 -0.47 -1.36
N LEU A 102 -10.74 -0.37 -1.03
CA LEU A 102 -10.29 -0.10 0.33
C LEU A 102 -10.21 1.40 0.58
N SER A 103 -10.68 1.81 1.77
CA SER A 103 -10.55 3.19 2.24
C SER A 103 -9.07 3.61 2.29
N SER A 104 -8.19 2.70 2.72
CA SER A 104 -6.74 2.85 2.57
C SER A 104 -5.98 1.54 2.62
N ILE A 105 -4.81 1.54 1.98
CA ILE A 105 -3.75 0.56 2.16
C ILE A 105 -2.51 1.31 2.67
N THR A 106 -1.86 0.78 3.68
CA THR A 106 -0.64 1.32 4.26
C THR A 106 0.49 0.29 4.26
N VAL A 107 1.66 0.68 3.77
CA VAL A 107 2.87 -0.13 3.68
C VAL A 107 4.02 0.65 4.33
N GLY A 108 4.47 0.22 5.51
CA GLY A 108 5.30 1.08 6.36
C GLY A 108 4.55 2.37 6.70
N THR A 109 5.10 3.54 6.34
CA THR A 109 4.42 4.84 6.46
C THR A 109 3.78 5.30 5.15
N ALA A 110 3.92 4.54 4.05
CA ALA A 110 3.37 4.88 2.76
C ALA A 110 1.88 4.53 2.72
N ARG A 111 1.01 5.52 2.50
CA ARG A 111 -0.44 5.32 2.50
C ARG A 111 -1.07 5.79 1.19
N ALA A 112 -1.91 4.94 0.61
CA ALA A 112 -2.81 5.29 -0.48
C ALA A 112 -4.26 5.13 -0.01
N THR A 113 -5.16 5.97 -0.51
CA THR A 113 -6.59 5.95 -0.19
C THR A 113 -7.41 5.63 -1.43
N ASN A 114 -8.62 5.13 -1.23
CA ASN A 114 -9.54 4.74 -2.31
C ASN A 114 -8.88 3.78 -3.31
N VAL A 115 -8.33 2.67 -2.81
CA VAL A 115 -7.54 1.74 -3.60
C VAL A 115 -8.40 0.58 -4.08
N ALA A 116 -8.48 0.41 -5.39
CA ALA A 116 -9.13 -0.72 -6.03
C ALA A 116 -8.41 -2.04 -5.70
N VAL A 117 -9.18 -3.07 -5.32
CA VAL A 117 -8.67 -4.42 -5.03
C VAL A 117 -9.53 -5.48 -5.74
N ALA A 118 -8.88 -6.53 -6.23
CA ALA A 118 -9.56 -7.72 -6.73
C ALA A 118 -9.61 -8.78 -5.61
N LEU A 119 -10.74 -9.45 -5.47
CA LEU A 119 -10.97 -10.49 -4.46
C LEU A 119 -10.88 -11.85 -5.15
N HIS A 120 -9.79 -12.57 -4.92
CA HIS A 120 -9.51 -13.84 -5.57
C HIS A 120 -8.49 -14.66 -4.79
N ASP A 121 -8.76 -15.97 -4.62
CA ASP A 121 -7.81 -16.90 -4.03
C ASP A 121 -6.81 -17.39 -5.08
N LEU A 122 -5.53 -17.33 -4.72
CA LEU A 122 -4.43 -17.74 -5.60
C LEU A 122 -4.01 -19.17 -5.22
N PRO A 123 -4.18 -20.19 -6.08
CA PRO A 123 -4.03 -21.59 -5.69
C PRO A 123 -2.58 -22.05 -5.44
N ASP A 124 -1.58 -21.28 -5.90
CA ASP A 124 -0.16 -21.67 -5.86
C ASP A 124 0.71 -20.76 -4.97
N ILE A 125 0.10 -19.98 -4.06
CA ILE A 125 0.84 -19.17 -3.07
C ILE A 125 0.85 -19.86 -1.70
N PRO A 126 1.91 -19.68 -0.89
CA PRO A 126 1.94 -20.21 0.48
C PRO A 126 0.76 -19.72 1.33
N GLU A 127 0.22 -20.56 2.21
CA GLU A 127 -0.98 -20.25 3.02
C GLU A 127 -0.87 -18.98 3.88
N HIS A 128 0.35 -18.58 4.25
CA HIS A 128 0.60 -17.36 5.03
C HIS A 128 0.65 -16.08 4.17
N ILE A 129 0.53 -16.20 2.85
CA ILE A 129 0.47 -15.10 1.91
C ILE A 129 -0.97 -14.92 1.49
N GLU A 130 -1.45 -13.69 1.59
CA GLU A 130 -2.87 -13.40 1.56
C GLU A 130 -3.26 -12.56 0.33
N GLY A 131 -2.32 -12.40 -0.61
CA GLY A 131 -2.55 -11.74 -1.89
C GLY A 131 -1.30 -11.09 -2.51
N LEU A 132 -1.56 -10.14 -3.41
CA LEU A 132 -0.56 -9.40 -4.18
C LEU A 132 -0.73 -7.90 -3.97
N LEU A 133 0.37 -7.19 -3.72
CA LEU A 133 0.44 -5.72 -3.74
C LEU A 133 0.76 -5.26 -5.16
N GLY A 134 -0.27 -4.85 -5.90
CA GLY A 134 -0.20 -4.54 -7.32
C GLY A 134 -0.25 -3.06 -7.67
N MET A 135 -0.35 -2.78 -8.96
CA MET A 135 -0.29 -1.43 -9.51
C MET A 135 -1.45 -0.52 -9.09
N SER A 136 -2.59 -1.04 -8.63
CA SER A 136 -3.65 -0.20 -8.06
C SER A 136 -3.19 0.57 -6.82
N PHE A 137 -2.24 0.04 -6.04
CA PHE A 137 -1.56 0.72 -4.94
C PHE A 137 -0.22 1.33 -5.38
N LEU A 138 0.63 0.54 -6.05
CA LEU A 138 2.02 0.93 -6.34
C LEU A 138 2.11 2.17 -7.24
N LYS A 139 1.12 2.41 -8.12
CA LYS A 139 1.08 3.60 -9.00
C LYS A 139 1.05 4.93 -8.26
N HIS A 140 0.70 4.94 -6.98
CA HIS A 140 0.66 6.16 -6.15
C HIS A 140 2.07 6.64 -5.77
N PHE A 141 3.10 5.82 -5.98
CA PHE A 141 4.48 6.10 -5.60
C PHE A 141 5.43 5.95 -6.80
N LEU A 142 6.62 6.53 -6.67
CA LEU A 142 7.79 6.06 -7.40
C LEU A 142 8.34 4.86 -6.62
N VAL A 143 8.50 3.74 -7.32
CA VAL A 143 8.75 2.43 -6.71
C VAL A 143 10.13 1.93 -7.11
N THR A 144 10.92 1.53 -6.12
CA THR A 144 12.17 0.80 -6.32
C THR A 144 12.13 -0.50 -5.52
N LEU A 145 12.38 -1.62 -6.19
CA LEU A 145 12.55 -2.92 -5.55
C LEU A 145 14.05 -3.24 -5.54
N ASP A 146 14.68 -3.10 -4.39
CA ASP A 146 16.06 -3.50 -4.17
C ASP A 146 16.09 -4.98 -3.77
N ALA A 147 16.30 -5.85 -4.76
CA ALA A 147 16.28 -7.29 -4.56
C ALA A 147 17.53 -7.82 -3.81
N GLU A 148 18.65 -7.09 -3.91
CA GLU A 148 19.89 -7.43 -3.23
C GLU A 148 19.71 -7.29 -1.72
N HIS A 149 19.22 -6.11 -1.29
CA HIS A 149 19.02 -5.78 0.12
C HIS A 149 17.64 -6.19 0.67
N ALA A 150 16.76 -6.74 -0.19
CA ALA A 150 15.38 -7.08 0.14
C ALA A 150 14.60 -5.87 0.69
N GLN A 151 14.57 -4.78 -0.08
CA GLN A 151 13.89 -3.54 0.33
C GLN A 151 12.92 -3.07 -0.75
N LEU A 152 11.76 -2.59 -0.30
CA LEU A 152 10.84 -1.81 -1.11
C LEU A 152 11.02 -0.35 -0.72
N ILE A 153 11.35 0.49 -1.69
CA ILE A 153 11.51 1.93 -1.49
C ILE A 153 10.35 2.61 -2.23
N LEU A 154 9.55 3.36 -1.47
CA LEU A 154 8.39 4.09 -1.96
C LEU A 154 8.60 5.58 -1.74
N ARG A 155 8.54 6.36 -2.82
CA ARG A 155 8.57 7.82 -2.75
C ARG A 155 7.23 8.39 -3.21
N PRO A 156 6.57 9.27 -2.42
CA PRO A 156 5.35 9.95 -2.86
C PRO A 156 5.57 10.65 -4.21
N LYS A 157 4.58 10.57 -5.10
CA LYS A 157 4.58 11.41 -6.30
C LYS A 157 4.22 12.83 -5.89
N GLN A 158 5.00 13.82 -6.32
CA GLN A 158 4.57 15.22 -6.22
C GLN A 158 3.23 15.37 -6.93
N LYS A 159 2.29 16.08 -6.29
CA LYS A 159 1.06 16.47 -6.99
C LYS A 159 1.46 17.39 -8.16
N PRO A 160 0.92 17.18 -9.37
CA PRO A 160 1.13 18.11 -10.48
C PRO A 160 0.58 19.50 -10.15
#